data_AF-A0A812NRL7-F1
#
_entry.id   AF-A0A812NRL7-F1
#
_cell.length_a   1.000
_cell.length_b   1.000
_cell.length_c   1.000
_cell.angle_alpha   90.00
_cell.angle_beta   90.00
_cell.angle_gamma   90.00
#
_symmetry.space_group_name_H-M   'P 1'
#
loop_
_entity.id
_entity.type
_entity.pdbx_description
1 polymer ?
#
loop_
_entity_poly.entity_id
_entity_poly.type
_entity_poly.pdbx_seq_one_letter_code
_entity_poly.pdbx_strand_id
1 'polypeptide(L)'
;MEIAKMREEYLQNSPVYPCFPRRLQPFRVELYFLLEEPSSSAAAKLLSIVIFACIVLSIALFMLETMPELGAVQEEFWVASECFFTVVFLVEYLARLLVFDVTGVPIWTFIRTPMNIVDVVAVLPFFMIAVLQSGQAIGFIRAVRLVRLFRIFKLGRYSTGLKMMMVALGNSGQALSVLVFFLGIGCVLFSSVVYHVEKLSCPDRARFNQTELATYLQECHITRKSDFGLCCNEFDAPVDFPSILSTFWWSIVTMTTVGYGDTVPRTNAGKVAGAFTMCSGILLLALPIALIGARFQEAYNMAVSSRRSGFRDVSGPGMTDPMTNILNCLENFSYS
;
A
#
# COMPACT_ATOMS: atom_id res chain seq x y z
N MET A 1 13.16 -33.11 0.17
CA MET A 1 12.52 -34.21 -0.58
C MET A 1 11.42 -33.68 -1.51
N GLU A 2 10.59 -32.74 -1.05
CA GLU A 2 9.53 -32.09 -1.84
C GLU A 2 10.04 -31.27 -3.06
N ILE A 3 11.07 -30.43 -2.87
CA ILE A 3 11.66 -29.62 -3.97
C ILE A 3 12.34 -30.47 -5.04
N ALA A 4 12.93 -31.61 -4.66
CA ALA A 4 13.54 -32.55 -5.61
C ALA A 4 12.48 -33.24 -6.47
N LYS A 5 11.34 -33.64 -5.88
CA LYS A 5 10.20 -34.20 -6.61
C LYS A 5 9.59 -33.19 -7.58
N MET A 6 9.35 -31.94 -7.13
CA MET A 6 8.84 -30.88 -8.02
C MET A 6 9.78 -30.63 -9.20
N ARG A 7 11.10 -30.67 -8.97
CA ARG A 7 12.08 -30.53 -10.04
C ARG A 7 11.96 -31.63 -11.08
N GLU A 8 11.85 -32.88 -10.65
CA GLU A 8 11.65 -34.01 -11.57
C GLU A 8 10.34 -33.88 -12.34
N GLU A 9 9.27 -33.42 -11.69
CA GLU A 9 7.97 -33.18 -12.32
C GLU A 9 8.03 -32.09 -13.39
N TYR A 10 8.64 -30.93 -13.14
CA TYR A 10 8.80 -29.88 -14.16
C TYR A 10 9.68 -30.32 -15.33
N LEU A 11 10.67 -31.17 -15.08
CA LEU A 11 11.49 -31.77 -16.14
C LEU A 11 10.71 -32.75 -17.00
N GLN A 12 9.74 -33.48 -16.41
CA GLN A 12 8.88 -34.44 -17.13
C GLN A 12 7.70 -33.76 -17.84
N ASN A 13 7.06 -32.78 -17.22
CA ASN A 13 5.84 -32.10 -17.69
C ASN A 13 6.11 -30.79 -18.45
N SER A 14 7.32 -30.64 -18.96
CA SER A 14 7.73 -29.48 -19.74
C SER A 14 6.83 -29.22 -20.96
N PRO A 15 6.47 -27.97 -21.26
CA PRO A 15 5.44 -27.64 -22.25
C PRO A 15 5.77 -28.21 -23.64
N VAL A 16 4.71 -28.64 -24.35
CA VAL A 16 4.78 -29.34 -25.66
C VAL A 16 5.45 -28.48 -26.74
N TYR A 17 5.41 -27.15 -26.61
CA TYR A 17 6.06 -26.19 -27.51
C TYR A 17 7.00 -25.26 -26.73
N PRO A 18 8.26 -25.66 -26.47
CA PRO A 18 9.18 -24.82 -25.73
C PRO A 18 9.68 -23.69 -26.65
N CYS A 19 9.59 -22.44 -26.19
CA CYS A 19 10.23 -21.29 -26.86
C CYS A 19 11.77 -21.40 -26.88
N PHE A 20 12.34 -22.33 -26.12
CA PHE A 20 13.77 -22.51 -25.91
C PHE A 20 14.21 -23.96 -26.17
N PRO A 21 15.47 -24.20 -26.56
CA PRO A 21 15.95 -25.54 -26.85
C PRO A 21 15.94 -26.44 -25.60
N ARG A 22 15.46 -27.69 -25.75
CA ARG A 22 15.34 -28.69 -24.67
C ARG A 22 16.64 -28.93 -23.88
N ARG A 23 17.81 -28.71 -24.48
CA ARG A 23 19.12 -28.85 -23.79
C ARG A 23 19.31 -27.85 -22.64
N LEU A 24 18.68 -26.67 -22.71
CA LEU A 24 18.78 -25.64 -21.68
C LEU A 24 17.75 -25.82 -20.56
N GLN A 25 16.73 -26.65 -20.77
CA GLN A 25 15.65 -26.89 -19.83
C GLN A 25 16.09 -27.27 -18.40
N PRO A 26 17.04 -28.19 -18.17
CA PRO A 26 17.49 -28.50 -16.81
C PRO A 26 18.12 -27.29 -16.11
N PHE A 27 18.89 -26.48 -16.83
CA PHE A 27 19.47 -25.25 -16.29
C PHE A 27 18.39 -24.21 -15.98
N ARG A 28 17.36 -24.11 -16.81
CA ARG A 28 16.22 -23.19 -16.59
C ARG A 28 15.41 -23.59 -15.36
N VAL A 29 15.14 -24.88 -15.17
CA VAL A 29 14.47 -25.39 -13.96
C VAL A 29 15.31 -25.12 -12.71
N GLU A 30 16.64 -25.30 -12.78
CA GLU A 30 17.54 -24.92 -11.68
C GLU A 30 17.44 -23.42 -11.36
N LEU A 31 17.54 -22.58 -12.39
CA LEU A 31 17.47 -21.13 -12.26
C LEU A 31 16.11 -20.67 -11.74
N TYR A 32 15.02 -21.35 -12.12
CA TYR A 32 13.67 -21.11 -11.58
C TYR A 32 13.67 -21.27 -10.07
N PHE A 33 14.13 -22.43 -9.57
CA PHE A 33 14.18 -22.69 -8.14
C PHE A 33 15.14 -21.75 -7.41
N LEU A 34 16.24 -21.34 -8.05
CA LEU A 34 17.19 -20.38 -7.48
C LEU A 34 16.55 -18.99 -7.26
N LEU A 35 15.69 -18.54 -8.20
CA LEU A 35 15.12 -17.19 -8.21
C LEU A 35 13.76 -17.07 -7.52
N GLU A 36 12.95 -18.13 -7.55
CA GLU A 36 11.55 -18.11 -7.11
C GLU A 36 11.35 -18.73 -5.72
N GLU A 37 12.17 -19.72 -5.37
CA GLU A 37 12.05 -20.47 -4.11
C GLU A 37 13.30 -20.29 -3.23
N PRO A 38 13.30 -19.33 -2.28
CA PRO A 38 14.46 -19.05 -1.41
C PRO A 38 14.93 -20.24 -0.58
N SER A 39 14.05 -21.21 -0.33
CA SER A 39 14.33 -22.40 0.47
C SER A 39 14.93 -23.56 -0.34
N SER A 40 15.07 -23.41 -1.66
CA SER A 40 15.50 -24.49 -2.57
C SER A 40 16.96 -24.91 -2.39
N SER A 41 17.86 -23.94 -2.15
CA SER A 41 19.29 -24.17 -2.00
C SER A 41 19.93 -23.11 -1.11
N ALA A 42 21.12 -23.39 -0.59
CA ALA A 42 21.90 -22.39 0.14
C ALA A 42 22.21 -21.15 -0.73
N ALA A 43 22.43 -21.36 -2.04
CA ALA A 43 22.63 -20.29 -3.00
C ALA A 43 21.36 -19.44 -3.20
N ALA A 44 20.18 -20.06 -3.31
CA ALA A 44 18.90 -19.35 -3.40
C ALA A 44 18.64 -18.52 -2.14
N LYS A 45 18.96 -19.08 -0.98
CA LYS A 45 18.85 -18.37 0.30
C LYS A 45 19.82 -17.18 0.35
N LEU A 46 21.07 -17.34 -0.07
CA LEU A 46 22.02 -16.24 -0.14
C LEU A 46 21.56 -15.14 -1.11
N LEU A 47 21.13 -15.52 -2.32
CA LEU A 47 20.63 -14.59 -3.32
C LEU A 47 19.43 -13.79 -2.80
N SER A 48 18.46 -14.45 -2.16
CA SER A 48 17.30 -13.76 -1.59
C SER A 48 17.67 -12.78 -0.46
N ILE A 49 18.65 -13.13 0.38
CA ILE A 49 19.19 -12.23 1.41
C ILE A 49 19.88 -11.02 0.77
N VAL A 50 20.67 -11.23 -0.28
CA VAL A 50 21.36 -10.15 -1.00
C VAL A 50 20.35 -9.21 -1.66
N ILE A 51 19.34 -9.73 -2.38
CA ILE A 51 18.32 -8.89 -3.01
C ILE A 51 17.52 -8.12 -1.96
N PHE A 52 17.16 -8.77 -0.85
CA PHE A 52 16.51 -8.11 0.28
C PHE A 52 17.35 -6.96 0.83
N ALA A 53 18.64 -7.18 1.05
CA ALA A 53 19.57 -6.14 1.50
C ALA A 53 19.68 -4.99 0.48
N CYS A 54 19.71 -5.28 -0.82
CA CYS A 54 19.66 -4.29 -1.89
C CYS A 54 18.38 -3.45 -1.85
N ILE A 55 17.21 -4.07 -1.64
CA ILE A 55 15.93 -3.34 -1.50
C ILE A 55 16.02 -2.36 -0.32
N VAL A 56 16.38 -2.85 0.86
CA VAL A 56 16.47 -2.02 2.08
C VAL A 56 17.48 -0.89 1.91
N LEU A 57 18.68 -1.19 1.42
CA LEU A 57 19.73 -0.19 1.22
C LEU A 57 19.32 0.86 0.17
N SER A 58 18.65 0.45 -0.89
CA SER A 58 18.19 1.37 -1.93
C SER A 58 17.09 2.32 -1.45
N ILE A 59 16.22 1.86 -0.54
CA ILE A 59 15.21 2.71 0.11
C ILE A 59 15.88 3.64 1.13
N ALA A 60 16.86 3.13 1.90
CA ALA A 60 17.62 3.95 2.83
C ALA A 60 18.35 5.09 2.12
N LEU A 61 19.01 4.83 0.99
CA LEU A 61 19.66 5.87 0.20
C LEU A 61 18.66 6.87 -0.39
N PHE A 62 17.48 6.42 -0.83
CA PHE A 62 16.40 7.32 -1.25
C PHE A 62 15.94 8.23 -0.11
N MET A 63 15.81 7.71 1.11
CA MET A 63 15.47 8.55 2.28
C MET A 63 16.59 9.54 2.59
N LEU A 64 17.85 9.10 2.55
CA LEU A 64 19.02 9.96 2.79
C LEU A 64 19.16 11.08 1.74
N GLU A 65 18.83 10.82 0.46
CA GLU A 65 18.81 11.84 -0.61
C GLU A 65 17.88 13.02 -0.26
N THR A 66 16.81 12.77 0.51
CA THR A 66 15.84 13.83 0.88
C THR A 66 16.29 14.70 2.04
N MET A 67 17.36 14.33 2.76
CA MET A 67 17.84 15.09 3.92
C MET A 67 18.66 16.31 3.48
N PRO A 68 18.26 17.55 3.87
CA PRO A 68 18.98 18.76 3.46
C PRO A 68 20.42 18.81 3.98
N GLU A 69 20.71 18.15 5.11
CA GLU A 69 22.04 18.07 5.72
C GLU A 69 23.06 17.34 4.84
N LEU A 70 22.59 16.44 3.96
CA LEU A 70 23.42 15.68 3.02
C LEU A 70 23.56 16.36 1.65
N GLY A 71 23.12 17.62 1.52
CA GLY A 71 23.24 18.38 0.27
C GLY A 71 24.68 18.61 -0.23
N ALA A 72 25.70 18.39 0.63
CA ALA A 72 27.12 18.44 0.24
C ALA A 72 27.61 17.18 -0.51
N VAL A 73 26.85 16.08 -0.47
CA VAL A 73 27.19 14.85 -1.20
C VAL A 73 26.98 15.09 -2.69
N GLN A 74 27.97 14.70 -3.50
CA GLN A 74 27.94 14.88 -4.96
C GLN A 74 26.71 14.23 -5.60
N GLU A 75 26.06 14.92 -6.53
CA GLU A 75 24.90 14.39 -7.28
C GLU A 75 25.22 13.07 -8.00
N GLU A 76 26.46 12.91 -8.46
CA GLU A 76 26.94 11.69 -9.11
C GLU A 76 26.81 10.45 -8.24
N PHE A 77 27.04 10.57 -6.92
CA PHE A 77 26.88 9.45 -5.99
C PHE A 77 25.43 8.96 -5.94
N TRP A 78 24.47 9.89 -5.85
CA TRP A 78 23.05 9.56 -5.80
C TRP A 78 22.59 8.89 -7.11
N VAL A 79 23.00 9.44 -8.26
CA VAL A 79 22.69 8.86 -9.57
C VAL A 79 23.34 7.49 -9.75
N ALA A 80 24.62 7.33 -9.37
CA ALA A 80 25.34 6.07 -9.48
C ALA A 80 24.73 4.98 -8.58
N SER A 81 24.35 5.33 -7.35
CA SER A 81 23.72 4.39 -6.43
C SER A 81 22.35 3.91 -6.94
N GLU A 82 21.51 4.82 -7.44
CA GLU A 82 20.22 4.46 -8.02
C GLU A 82 20.38 3.61 -9.29
N CYS A 83 21.35 3.95 -10.15
CA CYS A 83 21.67 3.16 -11.33
C CYS A 83 22.10 1.73 -10.95
N PHE A 84 22.98 1.60 -9.95
CA PHE A 84 23.44 0.31 -9.44
C PHE A 84 22.28 -0.59 -8.99
N PHE A 85 21.40 -0.10 -8.10
CA PHE A 85 20.27 -0.91 -7.62
C PHE A 85 19.26 -1.20 -8.74
N THR A 86 19.02 -0.25 -9.64
CA THR A 86 18.15 -0.44 -10.79
C THR A 86 18.67 -1.55 -11.69
N VAL A 87 19.97 -1.56 -12.00
CA VAL A 87 20.60 -2.63 -12.80
C VAL A 87 20.48 -3.98 -12.10
N VAL A 88 20.72 -4.04 -10.78
CA VAL A 88 20.55 -5.28 -10.00
C VAL A 88 19.11 -5.80 -10.11
N PHE A 89 18.09 -4.95 -9.91
CA PHE A 89 16.68 -5.36 -10.00
C PHE A 89 16.25 -5.68 -11.43
N LEU A 90 16.82 -5.00 -12.43
CA LEU A 90 16.55 -5.28 -13.83
C LEU A 90 17.12 -6.64 -14.22
N VAL A 91 18.36 -6.94 -13.85
CA VAL A 91 18.99 -8.24 -14.11
C VAL A 91 18.20 -9.36 -13.43
N GLU A 92 17.77 -9.15 -12.18
CA GLU A 92 16.90 -10.08 -11.46
C GLU A 92 15.57 -10.34 -12.21
N TYR A 93 14.89 -9.27 -12.63
CA TYR A 93 13.62 -9.38 -13.37
C TYR A 93 13.79 -10.07 -14.73
N LEU A 94 14.83 -9.70 -15.48
CA LEU A 94 15.15 -10.34 -16.75
C LEU A 94 15.49 -11.82 -16.58
N ALA A 95 16.24 -12.19 -15.53
CA ALA A 95 16.54 -13.58 -15.22
C ALA A 95 15.26 -14.38 -14.94
N ARG A 96 14.26 -13.80 -14.26
CA ARG A 96 12.93 -14.44 -14.11
C ARG A 96 12.18 -14.53 -15.43
N LEU A 97 12.22 -13.48 -16.25
CA LEU A 97 11.60 -13.46 -17.58
C LEU A 97 12.25 -14.47 -18.54
N LEU A 98 13.47 -14.94 -18.29
CA LEU A 98 14.08 -16.02 -19.07
C LEU A 98 13.59 -17.41 -18.67
N VAL A 99 12.83 -17.53 -17.59
CA VAL A 99 12.44 -18.81 -16.96
C VAL A 99 10.92 -18.92 -16.73
N PHE A 100 10.15 -17.90 -17.14
CA PHE A 100 8.70 -17.80 -16.89
C PHE A 100 7.86 -18.99 -17.41
N ASP A 101 8.27 -19.62 -18.50
CA ASP A 101 7.57 -20.72 -19.18
C ASP A 101 7.88 -22.10 -18.57
N VAL A 102 8.77 -22.19 -17.57
CA VAL A 102 9.08 -23.46 -16.89
C VAL A 102 7.83 -24.09 -16.28
N THR A 103 6.90 -23.25 -15.81
CA THR A 103 5.60 -23.66 -15.26
C THR A 103 4.49 -23.71 -16.32
N GLY A 104 4.82 -23.50 -17.61
CA GLY A 104 3.85 -23.50 -18.72
C GLY A 104 2.99 -22.24 -18.84
N VAL A 105 3.30 -21.18 -18.10
CA VAL A 105 2.53 -19.92 -18.09
C VAL A 105 2.94 -19.04 -19.29
N PRO A 106 1.99 -18.43 -20.03
CA PRO A 106 2.33 -17.52 -21.12
C PRO A 106 2.86 -16.17 -20.58
N ILE A 107 3.68 -15.49 -21.40
CA ILE A 107 4.42 -14.28 -20.99
C ILE A 107 3.52 -13.16 -20.45
N TRP A 108 2.36 -12.95 -21.07
CA TRP A 108 1.42 -11.90 -20.66
C TRP A 108 0.77 -12.19 -19.31
N THR A 109 0.51 -13.47 -19.02
CA THR A 109 0.01 -13.88 -17.70
C THR A 109 1.10 -13.71 -16.65
N PHE A 110 2.35 -14.08 -16.97
CA PHE A 110 3.48 -13.84 -16.08
C PHE A 110 3.66 -12.36 -15.74
N ILE A 111 3.65 -11.46 -16.74
CA ILE A 111 3.83 -10.02 -16.50
C ILE A 111 2.70 -9.44 -15.63
N ARG A 112 1.47 -9.93 -15.79
CA ARG A 112 0.30 -9.46 -15.02
C ARG A 112 0.19 -10.04 -13.59
N THR A 113 1.07 -10.95 -13.20
CA THR A 113 1.11 -11.45 -11.82
C THR A 113 1.54 -10.31 -10.87
N PRO A 114 0.86 -10.09 -9.72
CA PRO A 114 1.10 -8.93 -8.86
C PRO A 114 2.56 -8.69 -8.46
N MET A 115 3.29 -9.74 -8.09
CA MET A 115 4.72 -9.62 -7.71
C MET A 115 5.62 -9.25 -8.90
N ASN A 116 5.25 -9.68 -10.11
CA ASN A 116 6.01 -9.35 -11.33
C ASN A 116 5.70 -7.92 -11.80
N ILE A 117 4.48 -7.42 -11.59
CA ILE A 117 4.15 -6.00 -11.79
C ILE A 117 5.02 -5.13 -10.88
N VAL A 118 5.15 -5.51 -9.61
CA VAL A 118 6.00 -4.79 -8.64
C VAL A 118 7.46 -4.78 -9.10
N ASP A 119 7.98 -5.90 -9.63
CA ASP A 119 9.33 -5.96 -10.18
C ASP A 119 9.53 -4.97 -11.36
N VAL A 120 8.54 -4.84 -12.25
CA VAL A 120 8.56 -3.84 -13.34
C VAL A 120 8.51 -2.42 -12.78
N VAL A 121 7.54 -2.12 -11.93
CA VAL A 121 7.35 -0.78 -11.34
C VAL A 121 8.59 -0.31 -10.58
N ALA A 122 9.32 -1.23 -9.95
CA ALA A 122 10.56 -0.91 -9.23
C ALA A 122 11.69 -0.38 -10.13
N VAL A 123 11.74 -0.78 -11.41
CA VAL A 123 12.79 -0.33 -12.36
C VAL A 123 12.34 0.83 -13.26
N LEU A 124 11.03 1.06 -13.40
CA LEU A 124 10.47 2.13 -14.24
C LEU A 124 11.03 3.55 -13.97
N PRO A 125 11.26 4.00 -12.71
CA PRO A 125 11.64 5.38 -12.45
C PRO A 125 12.90 5.82 -13.20
N PHE A 126 13.91 4.96 -13.32
CA PHE A 126 15.16 5.26 -14.02
C PHE A 126 14.92 5.51 -15.51
N PHE A 127 14.17 4.61 -16.17
CA PHE A 127 13.85 4.74 -17.59
C PHE A 127 12.95 5.95 -17.87
N MET A 128 11.97 6.21 -17.00
CA MET A 128 11.08 7.35 -17.12
C MET A 128 11.84 8.68 -17.02
N ILE A 129 12.79 8.80 -16.09
CA ILE A 129 13.62 10.00 -15.95
C ILE A 129 14.55 10.16 -17.16
N ALA A 130 15.20 9.09 -17.62
CA ALA A 130 16.08 9.13 -18.80
C ALA A 130 15.35 9.59 -20.06
N VAL A 131 14.09 9.15 -20.26
CA VAL A 131 13.25 9.58 -21.39
C VAL A 131 12.74 11.01 -21.21
N LEU A 132 12.44 11.44 -19.97
CA LEU A 132 11.90 12.79 -19.71
C LEU A 132 12.93 13.92 -19.73
N GLN A 133 14.23 13.62 -19.82
CA GLN A 133 15.27 14.66 -19.97
C GLN A 133 15.09 15.52 -21.24
N SER A 134 14.19 15.15 -22.15
CA SER A 134 13.84 15.90 -23.35
C SER A 134 12.68 16.92 -23.19
N GLY A 135 12.17 17.23 -21.99
CA GLY A 135 11.02 18.14 -21.84
C GLY A 135 10.81 18.86 -20.49
N GLN A 136 10.12 20.01 -20.53
CA GLN A 136 9.94 21.02 -19.46
C GLN A 136 9.07 20.62 -18.23
N ALA A 137 8.92 19.34 -17.92
CA ALA A 137 7.99 18.87 -16.88
C ALA A 137 8.68 18.61 -15.52
N ILE A 138 9.24 19.65 -14.89
CA ILE A 138 9.97 19.53 -13.60
C ILE A 138 9.11 18.92 -12.48
N GLY A 139 7.80 19.25 -12.43
CA GLY A 139 6.88 18.72 -11.42
C GLY A 139 6.60 17.21 -11.56
N PHE A 140 6.47 16.73 -12.81
CA PHE A 140 6.25 15.31 -13.07
C PHE A 140 7.51 14.47 -12.74
N ILE A 141 8.70 15.02 -12.99
CA ILE A 141 9.98 14.36 -12.63
C ILE A 141 10.07 14.12 -11.12
N ARG A 142 9.58 15.05 -10.28
CA ARG A 142 9.53 14.87 -8.82
C ARG A 142 8.59 13.74 -8.41
N ALA A 143 7.42 13.64 -9.02
CA ALA A 143 6.46 12.57 -8.73
C ALA A 143 6.98 11.18 -9.14
N VAL A 144 7.71 11.08 -10.27
CA VAL A 144 8.34 9.81 -10.71
C VAL A 144 9.34 9.27 -9.67
N ARG A 145 9.99 10.15 -8.89
CA ARG A 145 10.87 9.70 -7.79
C ARG A 145 10.10 8.95 -6.70
N LEU A 146 8.83 9.26 -6.44
CA LEU A 146 8.02 8.52 -5.46
C LEU A 146 7.73 7.10 -5.92
N VAL A 147 7.69 6.85 -7.24
CA VAL A 147 7.48 5.49 -7.78
C VAL A 147 8.60 4.54 -7.35
N ARG A 148 9.79 5.07 -7.04
CA ARG A 148 10.90 4.30 -6.47
C ARG A 148 10.51 3.60 -5.18
N LEU A 149 9.65 4.19 -4.35
CA LEU A 149 9.21 3.60 -3.09
C LEU A 149 8.45 2.29 -3.29
N PHE A 150 7.82 2.06 -4.44
CA PHE A 150 7.14 0.79 -4.72
C PHE A 150 8.10 -0.41 -4.72
N ARG A 151 9.42 -0.20 -4.85
CA ARG A 151 10.42 -1.26 -4.64
C ARG A 151 10.29 -1.95 -3.27
N ILE A 152 9.74 -1.26 -2.27
CA ILE A 152 9.43 -1.85 -0.95
C ILE A 152 8.47 -3.04 -1.05
N PHE A 153 7.57 -3.05 -2.04
CA PHE A 153 6.61 -4.15 -2.20
C PHE A 153 7.29 -5.42 -2.73
N LYS A 154 8.51 -5.35 -3.28
CA LYS A 154 9.31 -6.56 -3.62
C LYS A 154 9.57 -7.43 -2.39
N LEU A 155 9.52 -6.85 -1.18
CA LEU A 155 9.57 -7.58 0.08
C LEU A 155 8.47 -8.65 0.19
N GLY A 156 7.35 -8.48 -0.51
CA GLY A 156 6.28 -9.46 -0.58
C GLY A 156 6.68 -10.81 -1.14
N ARG A 157 7.69 -10.86 -2.03
CA ARG A 157 8.19 -12.13 -2.56
C ARG A 157 8.95 -12.94 -1.51
N TYR A 158 9.68 -12.25 -0.63
CA TYR A 158 10.59 -12.84 0.36
C TYR A 158 9.95 -13.04 1.73
N SER A 159 8.91 -12.28 2.06
CA SER A 159 8.18 -12.40 3.32
C SER A 159 6.93 -13.26 3.15
N THR A 160 6.95 -14.48 3.70
CA THR A 160 5.74 -15.32 3.81
C THR A 160 4.62 -14.56 4.53
N GLY A 161 4.95 -13.79 5.58
CA GLY A 161 3.98 -13.00 6.33
C GLY A 161 3.24 -11.97 5.46
N LEU A 162 3.95 -11.27 4.57
CA LEU A 162 3.33 -10.30 3.66
C LEU A 162 2.45 -10.97 2.61
N LYS A 163 2.84 -12.16 2.10
CA LYS A 163 1.98 -12.96 1.22
C LYS A 163 0.66 -13.35 1.91
N MET A 164 0.74 -13.84 3.14
CA MET A 164 -0.44 -14.20 3.93
C MET A 164 -1.33 -12.97 4.20
N MET A 165 -0.73 -11.82 4.50
CA MET A 165 -1.45 -10.58 4.69
C MET A 165 -2.18 -10.13 3.41
N MET A 166 -1.52 -10.20 2.25
CA MET A 166 -2.15 -9.84 0.97
C MET A 166 -3.35 -10.75 0.64
N VAL A 167 -3.23 -12.07 0.88
CA VAL A 167 -4.35 -13.01 0.69
C VAL A 167 -5.48 -12.71 1.68
N ALA A 168 -5.17 -12.50 2.96
CA ALA A 168 -6.16 -12.17 3.98
C ALA A 168 -6.89 -10.85 3.67
N LEU A 169 -6.16 -9.83 3.18
CA LEU A 169 -6.73 -8.54 2.81
C LEU A 169 -7.62 -8.64 1.56
N GLY A 170 -7.20 -9.43 0.56
CA GLY A 170 -8.00 -9.72 -0.63
C GLY A 170 -9.30 -10.43 -0.28
N ASN A 171 -9.22 -11.46 0.56
CA ASN A 171 -10.40 -12.20 1.05
C ASN A 171 -11.31 -11.34 1.95
N SER A 172 -10.78 -10.26 2.53
CA SER A 172 -11.52 -9.31 3.37
C SER A 172 -11.98 -8.06 2.60
N GLY A 173 -11.85 -8.05 1.27
CA GLY A 173 -12.15 -6.87 0.44
C GLY A 173 -13.56 -6.32 0.64
N GLN A 174 -14.57 -7.20 0.74
CA GLN A 174 -15.95 -6.79 1.01
C GLN A 174 -16.12 -6.10 2.37
N ALA A 175 -15.42 -6.58 3.41
CA ALA A 175 -15.46 -5.96 4.73
C ALA A 175 -14.81 -4.57 4.71
N LEU A 176 -13.68 -4.45 4.01
CA LEU A 176 -12.95 -3.19 3.84
C LEU A 176 -13.76 -2.16 3.05
N SER A 177 -14.44 -2.57 1.98
CA SER A 177 -15.29 -1.65 1.22
C SER A 177 -16.45 -1.12 2.06
N VAL A 178 -17.06 -1.98 2.89
CA VAL A 178 -18.12 -1.58 3.82
C VAL A 178 -17.60 -0.59 4.87
N LEU A 179 -16.39 -0.80 5.41
CA LEU A 179 -15.76 0.16 6.33
C LEU A 179 -15.58 1.53 5.66
N VAL A 180 -14.98 1.57 4.47
CA VAL A 180 -14.73 2.83 3.75
C VAL A 180 -16.03 3.54 3.44
N PHE A 181 -17.08 2.80 3.06
CA PHE A 181 -18.41 3.34 2.82
C PHE A 181 -19.00 4.02 4.07
N PHE A 182 -18.99 3.34 5.22
CA PHE A 182 -19.51 3.93 6.46
C PHE A 182 -18.66 5.07 7.00
N LEU A 183 -17.33 5.01 6.85
CA LEU A 183 -16.46 6.15 7.16
C LEU A 183 -16.77 7.35 6.26
N GLY A 184 -17.02 7.12 4.96
CA GLY A 184 -17.42 8.18 4.03
C GLY A 184 -18.74 8.85 4.43
N ILE A 185 -19.76 8.05 4.75
CA ILE A 185 -21.05 8.57 5.24
C ILE A 185 -20.86 9.34 6.55
N GLY A 186 -20.11 8.78 7.50
CA GLY A 186 -19.81 9.43 8.77
C GLY A 186 -19.09 10.76 8.58
N CYS A 187 -18.12 10.82 7.67
CA CYS A 187 -17.43 12.07 7.33
C CYS A 187 -18.39 13.14 6.82
N VAL A 188 -19.28 12.80 5.87
CA VAL A 188 -20.26 13.74 5.35
C VAL A 188 -21.21 14.21 6.47
N LEU A 189 -21.72 13.28 7.27
CA LEU A 189 -22.71 13.55 8.32
C LEU A 189 -22.13 14.41 9.45
N PHE A 190 -21.06 13.95 10.09
CA PHE A 190 -20.47 14.65 11.24
C PHE A 190 -19.85 15.98 10.86
N SER A 191 -19.25 16.07 9.66
CA SER A 191 -18.72 17.35 9.17
C SER A 191 -19.82 18.37 8.91
N SER A 192 -20.96 17.94 8.36
CA SER A 192 -22.12 18.82 8.15
C SER A 192 -22.71 19.29 9.48
N VAL A 193 -22.88 18.38 10.44
CA VAL A 193 -23.41 18.71 11.77
C VAL A 193 -22.52 19.72 12.47
N VAL A 194 -21.21 19.46 12.58
CA VAL A 194 -20.30 20.36 13.29
C VAL A 194 -20.16 21.70 12.59
N TYR A 195 -20.08 21.72 11.26
CA TYR A 195 -20.07 22.96 10.49
C TYR A 195 -21.31 23.83 10.79
N HIS A 196 -22.51 23.25 10.72
CA HIS A 196 -23.74 24.00 10.96
C HIS A 196 -23.87 24.44 12.42
N VAL A 197 -23.52 23.58 13.37
CA VAL A 197 -23.59 23.91 14.80
C VAL A 197 -22.63 25.03 15.19
N GLU A 198 -21.40 25.00 14.68
CA GLU A 198 -20.44 26.07 14.91
C GLU A 198 -20.87 27.35 14.18
N LYS A 199 -21.36 27.24 12.93
CA LYS A 199 -21.85 28.39 12.15
C LYS A 199 -23.02 29.11 12.84
N LEU A 200 -23.91 28.39 13.50
CA LEU A 200 -25.02 28.98 14.28
C LEU A 200 -24.53 29.87 15.44
N SER A 201 -23.28 29.71 15.87
CA SER A 201 -22.68 30.52 16.95
C SER A 201 -21.85 31.69 16.43
N CYS A 202 -21.82 31.93 15.10
CA CYS A 202 -21.19 33.11 14.52
C CYS A 202 -21.99 34.38 14.88
N PRO A 203 -21.34 35.44 15.37
CA PRO A 203 -22.01 36.71 15.63
C PRO A 203 -22.37 37.41 14.32
N ASP A 204 -23.56 38.04 14.27
CA ASP A 204 -23.97 38.86 13.13
C ASP A 204 -23.11 40.13 13.05
N ARG A 205 -22.43 40.31 11.92
CA ARG A 205 -21.55 41.45 11.65
C ARG A 205 -22.25 42.80 11.74
N ALA A 206 -23.54 42.84 11.37
CA ALA A 206 -24.34 44.05 11.41
C ALA A 206 -24.53 44.61 12.83
N ARG A 207 -24.26 43.79 13.86
CA ARG A 207 -24.37 44.19 15.27
C ARG A 207 -23.16 44.97 15.78
N PHE A 208 -22.01 44.86 15.11
CA PHE A 208 -20.78 45.49 15.60
C PHE A 208 -20.65 46.93 15.13
N ASN A 209 -20.22 47.80 16.05
CA ASN A 209 -19.66 49.09 15.66
C ASN A 209 -18.31 48.91 14.97
N GLN A 210 -17.85 49.93 14.23
CA GLN A 210 -16.62 49.84 13.43
C GLN A 210 -15.36 49.51 14.27
N THR A 211 -15.30 50.01 15.51
CA THR A 211 -14.22 49.71 16.46
C THR A 211 -14.31 48.31 17.05
N GLU A 212 -15.51 47.83 17.37
CA GLU A 212 -15.74 46.48 17.91
C GLU A 212 -15.44 45.41 16.86
N LEU A 213 -15.83 45.65 15.61
CA LEU A 213 -15.52 44.77 14.49
C LEU A 213 -14.00 44.65 14.27
N ALA A 214 -13.27 45.76 14.37
CA ALA A 214 -11.81 45.76 14.28
C ALA A 214 -11.16 44.94 15.41
N THR A 215 -11.62 45.11 16.66
CA THR A 215 -11.14 44.32 17.80
C THR A 215 -11.44 42.83 17.64
N TYR A 216 -12.66 42.46 17.26
CA TYR A 216 -13.07 41.08 17.00
C TYR A 216 -12.19 40.42 15.92
N LEU A 217 -11.98 41.09 14.77
CA LEU A 217 -11.14 40.56 13.70
C LEU A 217 -9.68 40.38 14.14
N GLN A 218 -9.15 41.32 14.92
CA GLN A 218 -7.78 41.25 15.44
C GLN A 218 -7.61 40.10 16.44
N GLU A 219 -8.53 39.95 17.40
CA GLU A 219 -8.54 38.83 18.35
C GLU A 219 -8.60 37.49 17.62
N CYS A 220 -9.53 37.36 16.67
CA CYS A 220 -9.68 36.13 15.91
C CYS A 220 -8.46 35.78 15.05
N HIS A 221 -7.71 36.78 14.55
CA HIS A 221 -6.49 36.55 13.81
C HIS A 221 -5.33 36.09 14.70
N ILE A 222 -5.23 36.59 15.94
CA ILE A 222 -4.09 36.35 16.83
C ILE A 222 -4.31 35.12 17.71
N THR A 223 -5.43 35.06 18.42
CA THR A 223 -5.69 34.08 19.48
C THR A 223 -6.67 32.99 19.07
N ARG A 224 -7.35 33.15 17.91
CA ARG A 224 -8.49 32.33 17.48
C ARG A 224 -9.61 32.23 18.52
N LYS A 225 -9.72 33.24 19.38
CA LYS A 225 -10.75 33.34 20.40
C LYS A 225 -11.10 34.81 20.59
N SER A 226 -12.39 35.11 20.67
CA SER A 226 -12.85 36.46 20.94
C SER A 226 -13.86 36.47 22.08
N ASP A 227 -13.90 37.57 22.83
CA ASP A 227 -14.93 37.81 23.84
C ASP A 227 -16.29 38.12 23.21
N PHE A 228 -16.31 38.49 21.93
CA PHE A 228 -17.52 38.78 21.16
C PHE A 228 -18.21 37.53 20.56
N GLY A 229 -17.62 36.35 20.75
CA GLY A 229 -18.20 35.07 20.30
C GLY A 229 -17.23 34.19 19.50
N LEU A 230 -17.80 33.28 18.70
CA LEU A 230 -17.01 32.40 17.86
C LEU A 230 -16.33 33.18 16.73
N CYS A 231 -15.07 32.87 16.46
CA CYS A 231 -14.33 33.46 15.35
C CYS A 231 -14.81 32.92 14.00
N CYS A 232 -15.31 33.81 13.16
CA CYS A 232 -15.85 33.54 11.84
C CYS A 232 -15.24 34.45 10.77
N ASN A 233 -15.04 33.89 9.57
CA ASN A 233 -14.43 34.54 8.43
C ASN A 233 -15.40 35.53 7.74
N GLU A 234 -14.94 36.15 6.65
CA GLU A 234 -15.71 37.13 5.85
C GLU A 234 -17.03 36.62 5.25
N PHE A 235 -17.22 35.31 5.21
CA PHE A 235 -18.41 34.65 4.66
C PHE A 235 -19.32 34.07 5.76
N ASP A 236 -19.17 34.54 7.01
CA ASP A 236 -19.88 34.06 8.20
C ASP A 236 -19.76 32.53 8.38
N ALA A 237 -18.60 31.98 8.05
CA ALA A 237 -18.23 30.60 8.34
C ALA A 237 -17.21 30.57 9.48
N PRO A 238 -17.28 29.59 10.40
CA PRO A 238 -16.29 29.44 11.47
C PRO A 238 -14.86 29.33 10.92
N VAL A 239 -13.90 30.01 11.53
CA VAL A 239 -12.49 29.99 11.08
C VAL A 239 -11.90 28.58 11.13
N ASP A 240 -12.25 27.80 12.15
CA ASP A 240 -11.80 26.40 12.29
C ASP A 240 -12.54 25.45 11.31
N PHE A 241 -13.70 25.87 10.76
CA PHE A 241 -14.54 25.07 9.86
C PHE A 241 -15.09 25.92 8.70
N PRO A 242 -14.25 26.34 7.73
CA PRO A 242 -14.65 27.30 6.71
C PRO A 242 -15.63 26.74 5.67
N SER A 243 -15.65 25.41 5.48
CA SER A 243 -16.58 24.70 4.60
C SER A 243 -16.81 23.27 5.09
N ILE A 244 -17.90 22.62 4.65
CA ILE A 244 -18.17 21.21 4.99
C ILE A 244 -17.03 20.30 4.51
N LEU A 245 -16.49 20.54 3.30
CA LEU A 245 -15.38 19.74 2.75
C LEU A 245 -14.09 19.92 3.54
N SER A 246 -13.76 21.13 3.99
CA SER A 246 -12.59 21.33 4.87
C SER A 246 -12.78 20.65 6.23
N THR A 247 -14.02 20.57 6.73
CA THR A 247 -14.34 19.87 7.98
C THR A 247 -14.17 18.34 7.87
N PHE A 248 -14.10 17.78 6.65
CA PHE A 248 -13.82 16.35 6.47
C PHE A 248 -12.50 15.95 7.12
N TRP A 249 -11.48 16.82 7.07
CA TRP A 249 -10.20 16.59 7.74
C TRP A 249 -10.38 16.34 9.24
N TRP A 250 -11.12 17.24 9.92
CA TRP A 250 -11.44 17.10 11.33
C TRP A 250 -12.23 15.82 11.62
N SER A 251 -13.25 15.50 10.80
CA SER A 251 -14.06 14.31 11.00
C SER A 251 -13.25 13.02 10.82
N ILE A 252 -12.38 12.94 9.80
CA ILE A 252 -11.51 11.79 9.58
C ILE A 252 -10.56 11.61 10.77
N VAL A 253 -9.85 12.67 11.16
CA VAL A 253 -8.89 12.65 12.28
C VAL A 253 -9.56 12.29 13.61
N THR A 254 -10.80 12.75 13.83
CA THR A 254 -11.57 12.47 15.05
C THR A 254 -12.14 11.05 15.05
N MET A 255 -12.78 10.60 13.97
CA MET A 255 -13.33 9.25 13.85
C MET A 255 -12.24 8.16 13.89
N THR A 256 -11.05 8.48 13.38
CA THR A 256 -9.88 7.58 13.42
C THR A 256 -9.06 7.70 14.70
N THR A 257 -9.55 8.45 15.69
CA THR A 257 -8.93 8.63 17.01
C THR A 257 -7.49 9.19 16.97
N VAL A 258 -7.12 9.87 15.88
CA VAL A 258 -5.79 10.48 15.72
C VAL A 258 -5.70 11.77 16.54
N GLY A 259 -6.68 12.67 16.39
CA GLY A 259 -6.81 13.86 17.23
C GLY A 259 -5.62 14.82 17.26
N TYR A 260 -5.16 15.32 16.11
CA TYR A 260 -4.05 16.28 16.05
C TYR A 260 -4.28 17.58 16.85
N GLY A 261 -5.54 18.01 16.99
CA GLY A 261 -5.91 19.21 17.75
C GLY A 261 -5.69 20.53 17.02
N ASP A 262 -5.37 20.49 15.74
CA ASP A 262 -5.22 21.63 14.83
C ASP A 262 -6.56 22.34 14.54
N THR A 263 -7.65 21.58 14.50
CA THR A 263 -9.03 22.08 14.41
C THR A 263 -9.89 21.40 15.47
N VAL A 264 -10.73 22.15 16.18
CA VAL A 264 -11.59 21.62 17.25
C VAL A 264 -12.90 22.42 17.35
N PRO A 265 -14.04 21.78 17.64
CA PRO A 265 -15.27 22.50 17.93
C PRO A 265 -15.13 23.33 19.21
N ARG A 266 -15.49 24.60 19.13
CA ARG A 266 -15.35 25.54 20.25
C ARG A 266 -16.63 25.65 21.07
N THR A 267 -17.77 25.54 20.39
CA THR A 267 -19.10 25.68 20.98
C THR A 267 -19.47 24.46 21.83
N ASN A 268 -20.35 24.64 22.81
CA ASN A 268 -20.81 23.52 23.64
C ASN A 268 -21.56 22.46 22.80
N ALA A 269 -22.40 22.92 21.87
CA ALA A 269 -23.11 22.02 20.97
C ALA A 269 -22.14 21.31 20.00
N GLY A 270 -21.13 22.01 19.48
CA GLY A 270 -20.09 21.42 18.65
C GLY A 270 -19.28 20.36 19.40
N LYS A 271 -18.98 20.59 20.69
CA LYS A 271 -18.31 19.60 21.56
C LYS A 271 -19.17 18.37 21.80
N VAL A 272 -20.49 18.54 21.98
CA VAL A 272 -21.43 17.40 22.09
C VAL A 272 -21.45 16.61 20.77
N ALA A 273 -21.55 17.29 19.63
CA ALA A 273 -21.46 16.63 18.31
C ALA A 273 -20.11 15.93 18.11
N GLY A 274 -19.01 16.54 18.57
CA GLY A 274 -17.67 15.93 18.60
C GLY A 274 -17.62 14.67 19.45
N ALA A 275 -18.26 14.66 20.62
CA ALA A 275 -18.36 13.47 21.47
C ALA A 275 -19.08 12.31 20.76
N PHE A 276 -20.20 12.60 20.08
CA PHE A 276 -20.88 11.60 19.26
C PHE A 276 -20.01 11.11 18.09
N THR A 277 -19.27 12.01 17.45
CA THR A 277 -18.35 11.67 16.35
C THR A 277 -17.25 10.71 16.83
N MET A 278 -16.65 10.97 17.99
CA MET A 278 -15.62 10.10 18.60
C MET A 278 -16.17 8.71 18.92
N CYS A 279 -17.31 8.64 19.61
CA CYS A 279 -17.94 7.36 19.96
C CYS A 279 -18.33 6.56 18.71
N SER A 280 -18.90 7.22 17.70
CA SER A 280 -19.26 6.58 16.43
C SER A 280 -18.03 6.06 15.69
N GLY A 281 -16.93 6.83 15.63
CA GLY A 281 -15.68 6.41 14.99
C GLY A 281 -15.09 5.14 15.60
N ILE A 282 -15.02 5.06 16.94
CA ILE A 282 -14.53 3.87 17.66
C ILE A 282 -15.37 2.63 17.31
N LEU A 283 -16.71 2.76 17.35
CA LEU A 283 -17.61 1.66 17.03
C LEU A 283 -17.49 1.21 15.56
N LEU A 284 -17.35 2.16 14.64
CA LEU A 284 -17.20 1.90 13.21
C LEU A 284 -15.90 1.18 12.88
N LEU A 285 -14.79 1.54 13.55
CA LEU A 285 -13.49 0.90 13.32
C LEU A 285 -13.39 -0.49 13.97
N ALA A 286 -14.09 -0.72 15.09
CA ALA A 286 -13.99 -1.98 15.84
C ALA A 286 -14.40 -3.21 15.01
N LEU A 287 -15.53 -3.14 14.28
CA LEU A 287 -16.08 -4.30 13.57
C LEU A 287 -15.18 -4.78 12.41
N PRO A 288 -14.70 -3.90 11.50
CA PRO A 288 -13.89 -4.35 10.37
C PRO A 288 -12.50 -4.79 10.79
N ILE A 289 -11.90 -4.14 11.80
CA ILE A 289 -10.61 -4.57 12.36
C ILE A 289 -10.72 -5.99 12.93
N ALA A 290 -11.78 -6.27 13.70
CA ALA A 290 -12.02 -7.62 14.24
C ALA A 290 -12.23 -8.66 13.12
N LEU A 291 -12.99 -8.31 12.08
CA LEU A 291 -13.25 -9.19 10.94
C LEU A 291 -11.98 -9.49 10.13
N ILE A 292 -11.17 -8.47 9.83
CA ILE A 292 -9.87 -8.65 9.15
C ILE A 292 -8.95 -9.52 10.00
N GLY A 293 -8.91 -9.30 11.32
CA GLY A 293 -8.15 -10.12 12.25
C GLY A 293 -8.57 -11.60 12.22
N ALA A 294 -9.87 -11.88 12.22
CA ALA A 294 -10.40 -13.24 12.12
C ALA A 294 -10.04 -13.92 10.80
N ARG A 295 -10.16 -13.20 9.67
CA ARG A 295 -9.78 -13.71 8.34
C ARG A 295 -8.27 -13.92 8.20
N PHE A 296 -7.47 -13.05 8.80
CA PHE A 296 -6.03 -13.24 8.88
C PHE A 296 -5.67 -14.50 9.67
N GLN A 297 -6.32 -14.72 10.82
CA GLN A 297 -6.10 -15.91 11.63
C GLN A 297 -6.51 -17.20 10.89
N GLU A 298 -7.62 -17.17 10.16
CA GLU A 298 -8.08 -18.27 9.31
C GLU A 298 -7.05 -18.60 8.22
N ALA A 299 -6.62 -17.59 7.45
CA ALA A 299 -5.60 -17.76 6.42
C ALA A 299 -4.28 -18.29 7.00
N TYR A 300 -3.85 -17.77 8.15
CA TYR A 300 -2.65 -18.23 8.84
C TYR A 300 -2.75 -19.71 9.25
N ASN A 301 -3.87 -20.10 9.87
CA ASN A 301 -4.09 -21.47 10.31
C ASN A 301 -4.11 -22.45 9.12
N MET A 302 -4.69 -22.06 7.98
CA MET A 302 -4.66 -22.87 6.75
C MET A 302 -3.23 -23.06 6.23
N ALA A 303 -2.41 -22.01 6.19
CA ALA A 303 -1.01 -22.17 5.76
C ALA A 303 -0.18 -23.04 6.71
N VAL A 304 -0.44 -22.97 8.02
CA VAL A 304 0.23 -23.81 9.01
C VAL A 304 -0.23 -25.28 8.90
N SER A 305 -1.52 -25.53 8.67
CA SER A 305 -2.06 -26.89 8.54
C SER A 305 -1.56 -27.57 7.27
N SER A 306 -1.52 -26.87 6.13
CA SER A 306 -0.95 -27.39 4.87
C SER A 306 0.51 -27.81 5.03
N ARG A 307 1.31 -27.07 5.81
CA ARG A 307 2.69 -27.48 6.15
C ARG A 307 2.75 -28.72 7.03
N ARG A 308 1.73 -28.98 7.87
CA ARG A 308 1.64 -30.17 8.73
C ARG A 308 1.11 -31.40 7.99
N SER A 309 0.21 -31.24 7.01
CA SER A 309 -0.29 -32.34 6.19
C SER A 309 0.67 -32.76 5.09
N GLY A 310 1.49 -31.85 4.54
CA GLY A 310 2.62 -32.20 3.68
C GLY A 310 3.67 -33.09 4.37
N PHE A 311 3.68 -33.13 5.71
CA PHE A 311 4.50 -34.05 6.49
C PHE A 311 3.87 -35.45 6.65
N ARG A 312 2.56 -35.62 6.38
CA ARG A 312 1.85 -36.91 6.48
C ARG A 312 1.69 -37.64 5.13
N ASP A 313 1.75 -36.94 4.00
CA ASP A 313 1.58 -37.56 2.67
C ASP A 313 2.89 -38.01 1.99
N VAL A 314 3.92 -38.36 2.78
CA VAL A 314 5.10 -39.09 2.25
C VAL A 314 4.83 -40.61 2.15
N SER A 315 3.62 -41.07 2.48
CA SER A 315 3.23 -42.49 2.46
C SER A 315 1.88 -42.73 1.78
N GLY A 316 1.75 -42.40 0.49
CA GLY A 316 0.63 -42.79 -0.35
C GLY A 316 0.83 -42.38 -1.82
N PRO A 317 0.44 -43.20 -2.81
CA PRO A 317 0.69 -42.91 -4.21
C PRO A 317 -0.40 -41.97 -4.78
N GLY A 318 0.05 -40.90 -5.44
CA GLY A 318 -0.75 -40.10 -6.37
C GLY A 318 -1.62 -39.04 -5.71
N MET A 319 -1.17 -37.79 -5.71
CA MET A 319 -2.03 -36.65 -5.43
C MET A 319 -1.63 -35.46 -6.29
N THR A 320 -2.57 -35.06 -7.14
CA THR A 320 -2.56 -33.87 -7.98
C THR A 320 -2.46 -32.58 -7.16
N ASP A 321 -1.71 -31.63 -7.71
CA ASP A 321 -1.24 -30.38 -7.14
C ASP A 321 -2.37 -29.45 -6.59
N PRO A 322 -2.27 -28.90 -5.35
CA PRO A 322 -3.25 -28.00 -4.75
C PRO A 322 -3.44 -26.66 -5.48
N MET A 323 -2.51 -26.30 -6.38
CA MET A 323 -2.59 -25.07 -7.18
C MET A 323 -3.69 -25.14 -8.26
N THR A 324 -4.17 -26.35 -8.58
CA THR A 324 -5.29 -26.58 -9.50
C THR A 324 -6.64 -26.16 -8.90
N ASN A 325 -6.79 -26.17 -7.58
CA ASN A 325 -8.07 -25.86 -6.92
C ASN A 325 -8.39 -24.36 -6.79
N ILE A 326 -7.38 -23.49 -6.87
CA ILE A 326 -7.62 -22.03 -6.83
C ILE A 326 -8.01 -21.51 -8.22
N LEU A 327 -7.52 -22.12 -9.30
CA LEU A 327 -7.94 -21.82 -10.67
C LEU A 327 -9.36 -22.36 -10.96
N ASN A 328 -9.69 -23.56 -10.47
CA ASN A 328 -11.05 -24.12 -10.60
C ASN A 328 -12.13 -23.34 -9.81
N CYS A 329 -11.75 -22.52 -8.83
CA CYS A 329 -12.68 -21.62 -8.13
C CYS A 329 -12.95 -20.31 -8.89
N LEU A 330 -12.09 -19.93 -9.85
CA LEU A 330 -12.24 -18.68 -10.61
C LEU A 330 -12.80 -18.90 -12.04
N GLU A 331 -12.79 -20.13 -12.56
CA GLU A 331 -13.45 -20.45 -13.85
C GLU A 331 -14.97 -20.63 -13.76
N ASN A 332 -15.54 -20.80 -12.56
CA ASN A 332 -16.99 -20.94 -12.37
C ASN A 332 -17.77 -19.61 -12.27
N PHE A 333 -17.14 -18.46 -12.50
CA PHE A 333 -17.81 -17.15 -12.52
C PHE A 333 -17.97 -16.54 -13.92
N SER A 334 -17.58 -17.24 -14.99
CA SER A 334 -17.71 -16.75 -16.37
C SER A 334 -18.81 -17.43 -17.20
N TYR A 335 -19.63 -18.29 -16.60
CA TYR A 335 -20.85 -18.82 -17.23
C TYR A 335 -22.02 -18.78 -16.26
N SER A 336 -22.59 -17.59 -16.07
CA SER A 336 -24.01 -17.34 -15.74
C SER A 336 -24.35 -15.90 -16.09
#